data_AF-A0AA86WSQ7-F1
#
_entry.id   AF-A0AA86WSQ7-F1
#
_cell.length_a   1.000
_cell.length_b   1.000
_cell.length_c   1.000
_cell.angle_alpha   90.00
_cell.angle_beta   90.00
_cell.angle_gamma   90.00
#
_symmetry.space_group_name_H-M   'P 1'
#
loop_
_entity.id
_entity.type
_entity.pdbx_description
1 polymer ?
#
loop_
_entity_poly.entity_id
_entity_poly.type
_entity_poly.pdbx_seq_one_letter_code
_entity_poly.pdbx_strand_id
1 'polypeptide(L)'
;MKTQLVTLSSLFFISLSSSVLASDAIVNESLEQKKQDKISYHSQDIRNVQSSITGEYESYEDADAISLDGTYGINDKASVGITYKNYSFDYGDEASDVMSLTGQYNISSNVVIDGVWNNIDGEYNNYRFGGNYVGDARFGVWNVGANYYGGDLADGFDVEAGVLVPFGNMYYRGDFTYFVDAEGYENIFENKLGWTNGKIDVNASVSTYELGEDTFFGVELGYLF
;
A
#
# COMPACT_ATOMS: atom_id res chain seq x y z
N MET A 1 32.21 -22.66 -21.22
CA MET A 1 30.95 -22.18 -20.63
C MET A 1 30.56 -20.90 -21.35
N LYS A 2 29.42 -20.90 -22.04
CA LYS A 2 28.94 -19.73 -22.80
C LYS A 2 27.93 -18.98 -21.96
N THR A 3 28.23 -17.74 -21.65
CA THR A 3 27.36 -16.78 -20.96
C THR A 3 26.19 -16.45 -21.88
N GLN A 4 24.96 -16.69 -21.43
CA GLN A 4 23.76 -16.21 -22.13
C GLN A 4 23.42 -14.81 -21.62
N LEU A 5 23.48 -13.86 -22.54
CA LEU A 5 23.00 -12.50 -22.38
C LEU A 5 21.48 -12.54 -22.58
N VAL A 6 20.70 -12.31 -21.53
CA VAL A 6 19.25 -12.11 -21.66
C VAL A 6 19.01 -10.62 -21.72
N THR A 7 18.91 -10.09 -22.95
CA THR A 7 18.42 -8.73 -23.22
C THR A 7 16.90 -8.77 -23.22
N LEU A 8 16.26 -8.17 -22.21
CA LEU A 8 14.83 -7.82 -22.25
C LEU A 8 14.70 -6.48 -22.98
N SER A 9 14.35 -6.55 -24.26
CA SER A 9 14.02 -5.41 -25.09
C SER A 9 12.49 -5.22 -25.11
N SER A 10 12.01 -4.22 -24.38
CA SER A 10 10.70 -3.59 -24.62
C SER A 10 10.80 -2.10 -24.26
N LEU A 11 11.33 -1.32 -25.21
CA LEU A 11 11.24 0.14 -25.18
C LEU A 11 9.78 0.55 -25.41
N PHE A 12 9.08 0.98 -24.36
CA PHE A 12 7.95 1.89 -24.53
C PHE A 12 8.50 3.32 -24.58
N PHE A 13 8.65 3.85 -25.79
CA PHE A 13 8.90 5.27 -26.02
C PHE A 13 7.61 6.04 -25.74
N ILE A 14 7.55 6.74 -24.61
CA ILE A 14 6.63 7.87 -24.44
C ILE A 14 7.46 9.13 -24.72
N SER A 15 7.42 9.61 -25.96
CA SER A 15 8.01 10.90 -26.33
C SER A 15 7.09 12.03 -25.85
N LEU A 16 7.37 12.61 -24.70
CA LEU A 16 6.81 13.91 -24.32
C LEU A 16 7.78 15.00 -24.79
N SER A 17 7.53 15.52 -25.99
CA SER A 17 8.19 16.74 -26.44
C SER A 17 7.53 17.94 -25.77
N SER A 18 8.12 18.42 -24.67
CA SER A 18 7.83 19.75 -24.15
C SER A 18 9.08 20.62 -24.26
N SER A 19 9.16 21.41 -25.32
CA SER A 19 10.04 22.58 -25.38
C SER A 19 9.50 23.65 -24.43
N VAL A 20 10.18 23.92 -23.31
CA VAL A 20 9.95 25.13 -22.51
C VAL A 20 11.11 26.08 -22.73
N LEU A 21 10.88 27.09 -23.56
CA LEU A 21 11.66 28.33 -23.56
C LEU A 21 10.94 29.31 -22.64
N ALA A 22 11.58 29.70 -21.54
CA ALA A 22 11.73 31.09 -21.09
C ALA A 22 12.16 31.16 -19.61
N SER A 23 13.36 31.72 -19.46
CA SER A 23 13.91 32.47 -18.33
C SER A 23 12.89 33.09 -17.36
N ASP A 24 13.25 33.07 -16.08
CA ASP A 24 12.85 33.99 -14.98
C ASP A 24 11.68 33.61 -14.02
N ALA A 25 11.08 32.42 -14.12
CA ALA A 25 10.07 31.95 -13.14
C ALA A 25 10.60 31.02 -12.01
N ILE A 26 11.89 30.63 -12.05
CA ILE A 26 12.43 29.44 -11.36
C ILE A 26 12.49 29.55 -9.82
N VAL A 27 12.46 30.76 -9.23
CA VAL A 27 12.75 30.90 -7.79
C VAL A 27 11.51 30.70 -6.90
N ASN A 28 10.31 31.14 -7.33
CA ASN A 28 9.10 31.07 -6.50
C ASN A 28 8.34 29.73 -6.61
N GLU A 29 8.28 29.11 -7.79
CA GLU A 29 7.65 27.78 -7.93
C GLU A 29 8.41 26.72 -7.13
N SER A 30 9.75 26.78 -7.06
CA SER A 30 10.54 25.76 -6.36
C SER A 30 10.30 25.69 -4.85
N LEU A 31 9.83 26.77 -4.22
CA LEU A 31 9.61 26.85 -2.77
C LEU A 31 8.22 26.36 -2.37
N GLU A 32 7.19 26.72 -3.14
CA GLU A 32 5.82 26.23 -2.94
C GLU A 32 5.72 24.74 -3.33
N GLN A 33 6.36 24.35 -4.43
CA GLN A 33 6.44 22.95 -4.88
C GLN A 33 7.16 22.08 -3.84
N LYS A 34 8.30 22.51 -3.28
CA LYS A 34 8.97 21.80 -2.18
C LYS A 34 8.11 21.60 -0.93
N LYS A 35 7.26 22.59 -0.61
CA LYS A 35 6.41 22.53 0.58
C LYS A 35 5.22 21.60 0.37
N GLN A 36 4.66 21.59 -0.84
CA GLN A 36 3.60 20.68 -1.23
C GLN A 36 4.11 19.24 -1.43
N ASP A 37 5.30 19.06 -2.01
CA ASP A 37 5.97 17.76 -2.15
C ASP A 37 6.20 17.12 -0.77
N LYS A 38 6.71 17.89 0.20
CA LYS A 38 6.97 17.38 1.55
C LYS A 38 5.70 16.96 2.28
N ILE A 39 4.61 17.71 2.12
CA ILE A 39 3.31 17.37 2.73
C ILE A 39 2.67 16.17 2.02
N SER A 40 2.84 16.05 0.70
CA SER A 40 2.27 14.97 -0.10
C SER A 40 2.85 13.60 0.29
N TYR A 41 4.18 13.45 0.38
CA TYR A 41 4.79 12.16 0.71
C TYR A 41 4.50 11.73 2.16
N HIS A 42 4.59 12.66 3.11
CA HIS A 42 4.24 12.40 4.51
C HIS A 42 2.76 12.00 4.67
N SER A 43 1.87 12.59 3.86
CA SER A 43 0.45 12.21 3.82
C SER A 43 0.16 10.92 3.06
N GLN A 44 1.04 10.47 2.16
CA GLN A 44 0.90 9.15 1.52
C GLN A 44 1.24 8.03 2.51
N ASP A 45 2.22 8.26 3.39
CA ASP A 45 2.60 7.29 4.42
C ASP A 45 1.68 7.33 5.65
N ILE A 46 0.95 8.42 5.86
CA ILE A 46 -0.07 8.52 6.89
C ILE A 46 -1.42 8.16 6.29
N ARG A 47 -1.93 7.01 6.74
CA ARG A 47 -3.14 6.38 6.24
C ARG A 47 -4.31 7.37 6.06
N ASN A 48 -4.97 7.25 4.92
CA ASN A 48 -5.98 8.18 4.42
C ASN A 48 -7.29 8.11 5.21
N VAL A 49 -7.78 9.23 5.74
CA VAL A 49 -8.99 9.33 6.58
C VAL A 49 -10.23 9.75 5.77
N GLN A 50 -10.23 9.49 4.48
CA GLN A 50 -11.28 9.92 3.58
C GLN A 50 -12.48 8.96 3.61
N SER A 51 -13.66 9.50 3.27
CA SER A 51 -14.85 8.67 3.07
C SER A 51 -14.88 8.14 1.64
N SER A 52 -15.21 6.86 1.45
CA SER A 52 -15.29 6.23 0.14
C SER A 52 -16.39 5.16 0.12
N ILE A 53 -16.91 4.88 -1.08
CA ILE A 53 -17.70 3.69 -1.36
C ILE A 53 -17.11 3.07 -2.62
N THR A 54 -16.72 1.81 -2.54
CA THR A 54 -16.08 1.07 -3.63
C THR A 54 -16.81 -0.24 -3.83
N GLY A 55 -17.08 -0.61 -5.08
CA GLY A 55 -17.59 -1.93 -5.43
C GLY A 55 -16.65 -2.57 -6.43
N GLU A 56 -16.29 -3.84 -6.20
CA GLU A 56 -15.27 -4.52 -7.00
C GLU A 56 -15.74 -5.91 -7.42
N TYR A 57 -15.18 -6.37 -8.54
CA TYR A 57 -15.30 -7.73 -9.01
C TYR A 57 -13.89 -8.25 -9.31
N GLU A 58 -13.56 -9.40 -8.75
CA GLU A 58 -12.27 -10.07 -8.90
C GLU A 58 -12.50 -11.48 -9.42
N SER A 59 -11.64 -11.93 -10.32
CA SER A 59 -11.67 -13.28 -10.88
C SER A 59 -10.33 -13.96 -10.62
N TYR A 60 -10.39 -15.13 -10.00
CA TYR A 60 -9.28 -16.00 -9.65
C TYR A 60 -9.34 -17.27 -10.51
N GLU A 61 -8.32 -18.12 -10.42
CA GLU A 61 -8.24 -19.35 -11.25
C GLU A 61 -9.44 -20.30 -11.03
N ASP A 62 -9.94 -20.38 -9.78
CA ASP A 62 -11.03 -21.30 -9.39
C ASP A 62 -12.16 -20.59 -8.60
N ALA A 63 -12.22 -19.26 -8.62
CA ALA A 63 -13.21 -18.50 -7.87
C ALA A 63 -13.44 -17.11 -8.45
N ASP A 64 -14.65 -16.59 -8.31
CA ASP A 64 -14.98 -15.19 -8.54
C ASP A 64 -15.40 -14.52 -7.23
N ALA A 65 -15.16 -13.22 -7.10
CA ALA A 65 -15.59 -12.46 -5.93
C ALA A 65 -16.26 -11.14 -6.30
N ILE A 66 -17.29 -10.76 -5.56
CA ILE A 66 -17.89 -9.43 -5.59
C ILE A 66 -17.75 -8.81 -4.20
N SER A 67 -17.25 -7.57 -4.14
CA SER A 67 -17.14 -6.83 -2.89
C SER A 67 -17.86 -5.48 -2.96
N LEU A 68 -18.32 -5.03 -1.79
CA LEU A 68 -18.75 -3.67 -1.54
C LEU A 68 -18.11 -3.17 -0.25
N ASP A 69 -17.44 -2.04 -0.35
CA ASP A 69 -16.70 -1.39 0.71
C ASP A 69 -17.25 0.01 0.95
N GLY A 70 -17.38 0.39 2.21
CA GLY A 70 -17.84 1.72 2.61
C GLY A 70 -17.02 2.21 3.78
N THR A 71 -16.24 3.27 3.58
CA THR A 71 -15.47 3.93 4.64
C THR A 71 -16.05 5.32 4.90
N TYR A 72 -16.17 5.68 6.18
CA TYR A 72 -16.57 7.00 6.65
C TYR A 72 -15.45 7.66 7.43
N GLY A 73 -14.97 8.79 6.90
CA GLY A 73 -14.00 9.67 7.52
C GLY A 73 -14.63 10.62 8.54
N ILE A 74 -13.95 10.81 9.66
CA ILE A 74 -14.39 11.60 10.82
C ILE A 74 -13.31 12.65 11.11
N ASN A 75 -13.61 13.90 10.75
CA ASN A 75 -12.83 15.10 11.09
C ASN A 75 -11.33 14.99 10.76
N ASP A 76 -10.97 14.33 9.65
CA ASP A 76 -9.58 14.10 9.22
C ASP A 76 -8.68 13.41 10.27
N LYS A 77 -9.30 12.74 11.26
CA LYS A 77 -8.60 12.08 12.37
C LYS A 77 -8.93 10.62 12.53
N ALA A 78 -10.16 10.20 12.23
CA ALA A 78 -10.56 8.81 12.38
C ALA A 78 -11.34 8.35 11.17
N SER A 79 -11.27 7.07 10.82
CA SER A 79 -12.17 6.49 9.84
C SER A 79 -12.70 5.16 10.36
N VAL A 80 -13.91 4.82 9.92
CA VAL A 80 -14.53 3.52 10.16
C VAL A 80 -15.01 2.98 8.84
N GLY A 81 -14.78 1.70 8.57
CA GLY A 81 -15.18 1.05 7.34
C GLY A 81 -15.94 -0.24 7.59
N ILE A 82 -16.80 -0.57 6.63
CA ILE A 82 -17.45 -1.86 6.54
C ILE A 82 -17.25 -2.41 5.13
N THR A 83 -16.88 -3.66 5.06
CA THR A 83 -16.72 -4.41 3.82
C THR A 83 -17.63 -5.63 3.87
N TYR A 84 -18.24 -5.94 2.73
CA TYR A 84 -18.82 -7.25 2.48
C TYR A 84 -18.25 -7.79 1.17
N LYS A 85 -17.80 -9.03 1.18
CA LYS A 85 -17.27 -9.73 0.01
C LYS A 85 -17.86 -11.12 -0.05
N ASN A 86 -18.40 -11.47 -1.22
CA ASN A 86 -18.90 -12.81 -1.50
C ASN A 86 -17.97 -13.48 -2.52
N TYR A 87 -17.54 -14.69 -2.21
CA TYR A 87 -16.76 -15.58 -3.09
C TYR A 87 -17.67 -16.68 -3.63
N SER A 88 -17.59 -16.91 -4.93
CA SER A 88 -18.24 -18.01 -5.65
C SER A 88 -17.16 -18.91 -6.22
N PHE A 89 -17.12 -20.19 -5.82
CA PHE A 89 -16.10 -21.13 -6.28
C PHE A 89 -16.59 -21.93 -7.50
N ASP A 90 -15.70 -22.21 -8.44
CA ASP A 90 -16.05 -22.91 -9.69
C ASP A 90 -16.37 -24.40 -9.48
N TYR A 91 -15.90 -24.98 -8.36
CA TYR A 91 -16.08 -26.38 -8.01
C TYR A 91 -17.02 -26.56 -6.81
N GLY A 92 -18.33 -26.58 -7.07
CA GLY A 92 -19.38 -26.87 -6.07
C GLY A 92 -20.35 -25.70 -5.88
N ASP A 93 -21.46 -25.94 -5.16
CA ASP A 93 -22.37 -24.87 -4.71
C ASP A 93 -21.83 -24.21 -3.42
N GLU A 94 -20.51 -24.09 -3.29
CA GLU A 94 -19.86 -23.49 -2.13
C GLU A 94 -19.63 -22.01 -2.42
N ALA A 95 -20.17 -21.15 -1.57
CA ALA A 95 -19.94 -19.73 -1.58
C ALA A 95 -19.45 -19.33 -0.18
N SER A 96 -18.50 -18.39 -0.12
CA SER A 96 -18.00 -17.87 1.15
C SER A 96 -18.29 -16.38 1.28
N ASP A 97 -18.87 -15.99 2.40
CA ASP A 97 -19.19 -14.62 2.75
C ASP A 97 -18.19 -14.09 3.77
N VAL A 98 -17.55 -12.97 3.43
CA VAL A 98 -16.64 -12.26 4.33
C VAL A 98 -17.20 -10.89 4.65
N MET A 99 -17.38 -10.60 5.94
CA MET A 99 -17.69 -9.26 6.43
C MET A 99 -16.49 -8.72 7.21
N SER A 100 -16.07 -7.50 6.87
CA SER A 100 -14.97 -6.81 7.57
C SER A 100 -15.44 -5.52 8.20
N LEU A 101 -14.93 -5.22 9.39
CA LEU A 101 -15.04 -3.92 10.05
C LEU A 101 -13.64 -3.36 10.24
N THR A 102 -13.39 -2.17 9.70
CA THR A 102 -12.11 -1.48 9.82
C THR A 102 -12.27 -0.21 10.65
N GLY A 103 -11.21 0.17 11.34
CA GLY A 103 -11.17 1.40 12.11
C GLY A 103 -9.76 1.96 12.14
N GLN A 104 -9.63 3.27 12.03
CA GLN A 104 -8.36 3.98 12.13
C GLN A 104 -8.51 5.23 12.98
N TYR A 105 -7.46 5.57 13.73
CA TYR A 105 -7.35 6.83 14.45
C TYR A 105 -5.93 7.40 14.38
N ASN A 106 -5.82 8.62 13.87
CA ASN A 106 -4.60 9.42 13.87
C ASN A 106 -4.44 10.07 15.24
N ILE A 107 -3.63 9.46 16.10
CA ILE A 107 -3.29 10.01 17.44
C ILE A 107 -2.58 11.35 17.27
N SER A 108 -1.73 11.47 16.25
CA SER A 108 -1.04 12.69 15.88
C SER A 108 -0.81 12.76 14.38
N SER A 109 -0.13 13.81 13.91
CA SER A 109 0.36 13.92 12.53
C SER A 109 1.48 12.93 12.20
N ASN A 110 1.83 12.01 13.09
CA ASN A 110 2.94 11.07 12.94
C ASN A 110 2.60 9.69 13.46
N VAL A 111 1.47 9.50 14.14
CA VAL A 111 1.09 8.24 14.77
C VAL A 111 -0.33 7.91 14.38
N VAL A 112 -0.50 6.72 13.81
CA VAL A 112 -1.80 6.15 13.48
C VAL A 112 -1.94 4.82 14.20
N ILE A 113 -3.11 4.57 14.76
CA ILE A 113 -3.54 3.24 15.19
C ILE A 113 -4.69 2.79 14.30
N ASP A 114 -4.79 1.49 14.08
CA ASP A 114 -5.86 0.91 13.31
C ASP A 114 -6.16 -0.51 13.74
N GLY A 115 -7.28 -1.00 13.26
CA GLY A 115 -7.60 -2.41 13.33
C GLY A 115 -8.59 -2.80 12.26
N VAL A 116 -8.62 -4.10 12.03
CA VAL A 116 -9.63 -4.77 11.21
C VAL A 116 -10.12 -5.98 11.98
N TRP A 117 -11.41 -6.26 11.87
CA TRP A 117 -12.02 -7.50 12.26
C TRP A 117 -12.72 -8.10 11.04
N ASN A 118 -12.54 -9.38 10.82
CA ASN A 118 -13.11 -10.15 9.71
C ASN A 118 -13.93 -11.29 10.27
N ASN A 119 -15.12 -11.47 9.72
CA ASN A 119 -15.97 -12.64 9.94
C ASN A 119 -16.14 -13.36 8.60
N ILE A 120 -15.79 -14.64 8.57
CA ILE A 120 -15.87 -15.51 7.41
C ILE A 120 -16.95 -16.54 7.69
N ASP A 121 -17.98 -16.54 6.85
CA ASP A 121 -19.13 -17.46 6.87
C ASP A 121 -19.94 -17.48 8.17
N GLY A 122 -19.79 -16.47 9.03
CA GLY A 122 -20.39 -16.48 10.36
C GLY A 122 -19.70 -17.43 11.35
N GLU A 123 -18.67 -18.16 10.91
CA GLU A 123 -18.02 -19.22 11.68
C GLU A 123 -16.65 -18.80 12.20
N TYR A 124 -15.82 -18.21 11.34
CA TYR A 124 -14.44 -17.85 11.68
C TYR A 124 -14.30 -16.35 11.86
N ASN A 125 -13.61 -15.95 12.92
CA ASN A 125 -13.38 -14.57 13.29
C ASN A 125 -11.88 -14.33 13.42
N ASN A 126 -11.37 -13.34 12.70
CA ASN A 126 -9.99 -12.90 12.82
C ASN A 126 -9.93 -11.40 13.01
N TYR A 127 -8.93 -10.91 13.70
CA TYR A 127 -8.71 -9.50 13.94
C TYR A 127 -7.23 -9.17 13.81
N ARG A 128 -6.95 -7.97 13.31
CA ARG A 128 -5.64 -7.33 13.39
C ARG A 128 -5.81 -6.01 14.12
N PHE A 129 -4.91 -5.69 15.04
CA PHE A 129 -4.77 -4.34 15.56
C PHE A 129 -3.31 -3.93 15.50
N GLY A 130 -3.05 -2.65 15.27
CA GLY A 130 -1.68 -2.18 15.21
C GLY A 130 -1.56 -0.68 15.23
N GLY A 131 -0.33 -0.24 15.02
CA GLY A 131 -0.03 1.17 14.90
C GLY A 131 1.24 1.40 14.11
N ASN A 132 1.31 2.57 13.49
CA ASN A 132 2.44 3.01 12.70
C ASN A 132 2.86 4.41 13.14
N TYR A 133 4.17 4.62 13.25
CA TYR A 133 4.80 5.92 13.40
C TYR A 133 5.49 6.31 12.09
N VAL A 134 5.16 7.49 11.57
CA VAL A 134 5.77 8.07 10.36
C VAL A 134 6.56 9.31 10.75
N GLY A 135 7.79 9.43 10.26
CA GLY A 135 8.69 10.55 10.55
C GLY A 135 9.36 11.11 9.31
N ASP A 136 9.57 12.43 9.32
CA ASP A 136 10.42 13.11 8.35
C ASP A 136 11.90 12.92 8.68
N ALA A 137 12.72 12.66 7.66
CA ALA A 137 14.17 12.73 7.70
C ALA A 137 14.70 13.67 6.60
N ARG A 138 16.01 13.97 6.63
CA ARG A 138 16.63 14.83 5.60
C ARG A 138 16.61 14.23 4.19
N PHE A 139 16.50 12.90 4.12
CA PHE A 139 16.53 12.15 2.87
C PHE A 139 15.15 11.72 2.40
N GLY A 140 14.08 11.95 3.17
CA GLY A 140 12.75 11.44 2.84
C GLY A 140 11.88 11.21 4.07
N VAL A 141 10.92 10.30 3.94
CA VAL A 141 10.00 9.88 5.01
C VAL A 141 10.38 8.45 5.41
N TRP A 142 10.23 8.12 6.69
CA TRP A 142 10.39 6.75 7.18
C TRP A 142 9.22 6.39 8.07
N ASN A 143 8.91 5.10 8.15
CA ASN A 143 7.84 4.59 8.98
C ASN A 143 8.28 3.33 9.73
N VAL A 144 7.67 3.10 10.88
CA VAL A 144 7.79 1.86 11.64
C VAL A 144 6.44 1.52 12.25
N GLY A 145 6.07 0.26 12.20
CA GLY A 145 4.82 -0.22 12.75
C GLY A 145 4.94 -1.59 13.37
N ALA A 146 3.90 -1.96 14.07
CA ALA A 146 3.71 -3.30 14.58
C ALA A 146 2.23 -3.62 14.60
N ASN A 147 1.90 -4.85 14.22
CA ASN A 147 0.55 -5.35 14.23
C ASN A 147 0.49 -6.68 15.00
N TYR A 148 -0.62 -6.90 15.68
CA TYR A 148 -0.98 -8.18 16.26
C TYR A 148 -2.17 -8.74 15.49
N TYR A 149 -2.15 -10.04 15.28
CA TYR A 149 -3.20 -10.81 14.65
C TYR A 149 -3.71 -11.82 15.67
N GLY A 150 -5.02 -12.00 15.72
CA GLY A 150 -5.58 -13.14 16.41
C GLY A 150 -6.93 -13.56 15.90
N GLY A 151 -7.35 -14.76 16.29
CA GLY A 151 -8.62 -15.31 15.86
C GLY A 151 -8.63 -16.81 15.69
N ASP A 152 -9.63 -17.29 14.96
CA ASP A 152 -9.87 -18.71 14.77
C ASP A 152 -8.89 -19.35 13.77
N LEU A 153 -8.31 -18.56 12.84
CA LEU A 153 -7.43 -19.08 11.78
C LEU A 153 -5.95 -18.85 12.05
N ALA A 154 -5.58 -17.74 12.68
CA ALA A 154 -4.18 -17.43 12.95
C ALA A 154 -4.02 -16.45 14.12
N ASP A 155 -3.01 -16.71 14.96
CA ASP A 155 -2.50 -15.79 15.98
C ASP A 155 -1.04 -15.48 15.66
N GLY A 156 -0.67 -14.20 15.69
CA GLY A 156 0.68 -13.78 15.34
C GLY A 156 0.95 -12.30 15.58
N PHE A 157 2.14 -11.87 15.23
CA PHE A 157 2.49 -10.46 15.19
C PHE A 157 3.40 -10.17 14.00
N ASP A 158 3.34 -8.95 13.51
CA ASP A 158 4.38 -8.42 12.63
C ASP A 158 5.01 -7.15 13.18
N VAL A 159 6.19 -6.86 12.64
CA VAL A 159 6.80 -5.55 12.68
C VAL A 159 7.11 -5.11 11.26
N GLU A 160 6.81 -3.85 10.97
CA GLU A 160 7.04 -3.24 9.67
C GLU A 160 7.99 -2.05 9.81
N ALA A 161 8.82 -1.82 8.81
CA ALA A 161 9.67 -0.65 8.70
C ALA A 161 9.83 -0.27 7.24
N GLY A 162 9.75 1.02 6.94
CA GLY A 162 9.87 1.49 5.57
C GLY A 162 10.55 2.84 5.45
N VAL A 163 10.98 3.14 4.23
CA VAL A 163 11.57 4.41 3.87
C VAL A 163 11.14 4.82 2.47
N LEU A 164 10.71 6.06 2.32
CA LEU A 164 10.42 6.72 1.05
C LEU A 164 11.43 7.85 0.83
N VAL A 165 12.25 7.73 -0.21
CA VAL A 165 13.29 8.68 -0.60
C VAL A 165 12.87 9.37 -1.90
N PRO A 166 12.39 10.62 -1.86
CA PRO A 166 12.04 11.37 -3.06
C PRO A 166 13.27 12.03 -3.69
N PHE A 167 13.32 12.06 -5.02
CA PHE A 167 14.33 12.76 -5.82
C PHE A 167 13.69 13.37 -7.07
N GLY A 168 13.21 14.61 -6.92
CA GLY A 168 12.38 15.27 -7.94
C GLY A 168 10.98 14.66 -7.96
N ASN A 169 10.49 14.36 -9.15
CA ASN A 169 9.20 13.67 -9.34
C ASN A 169 9.33 12.15 -9.26
N MET A 170 10.53 11.64 -8.97
CA MET A 170 10.77 10.21 -8.77
C MET A 170 10.90 9.93 -7.28
N TYR A 171 10.62 8.70 -6.87
CA TYR A 171 10.91 8.23 -5.52
C TYR A 171 11.37 6.77 -5.54
N TYR A 172 12.13 6.41 -4.52
CA TYR A 172 12.36 5.03 -4.14
C TYR A 172 11.62 4.78 -2.82
N ARG A 173 10.97 3.63 -2.70
CA ARG A 173 10.38 3.17 -1.45
C ARG A 173 10.86 1.75 -1.16
N GLY A 174 11.30 1.52 0.06
CA GLY A 174 11.65 0.18 0.54
C GLY A 174 10.84 -0.11 1.79
N ASP A 175 10.09 -1.20 1.80
CA ASP A 175 9.32 -1.66 2.94
C ASP A 175 9.81 -3.06 3.35
N PHE A 176 9.89 -3.27 4.65
CA PHE A 176 10.24 -4.54 5.27
C PHE A 176 9.15 -4.92 6.26
N THR A 177 8.70 -6.16 6.19
CA THR A 177 7.77 -6.76 7.15
C THR A 177 8.36 -8.05 7.67
N TYR A 178 8.36 -8.22 8.99
CA TYR A 178 8.71 -9.47 9.66
C TYR A 178 7.50 -10.00 10.40
N PHE A 179 6.98 -11.15 9.98
CA PHE A 179 5.83 -11.81 10.56
C PHE A 179 6.28 -13.01 11.40
N VAL A 180 5.61 -13.23 12.53
CA VAL A 180 5.84 -14.36 13.43
C VAL A 180 4.50 -14.89 13.90
N ASP A 181 4.30 -16.18 13.76
CA ASP A 181 3.11 -16.90 14.24
C ASP A 181 3.49 -18.23 14.91
N ALA A 182 2.49 -19.10 15.10
CA ALA A 182 2.70 -20.43 15.66
C ALA A 182 3.45 -21.40 14.71
N GLU A 183 3.42 -21.15 13.40
CA GLU A 183 3.99 -22.03 12.38
C GLU A 183 5.44 -21.65 12.04
N GLY A 184 5.84 -20.39 12.26
CA GLY A 184 7.21 -19.96 12.09
C GLY A 184 7.38 -18.45 12.02
N TYR A 185 8.27 -18.04 11.12
CA TYR A 185 8.54 -16.63 10.84
C TYR A 185 8.70 -16.43 9.35
N GLU A 186 8.22 -15.31 8.85
CA GLU A 186 8.29 -14.92 7.45
C GLU A 186 8.83 -13.49 7.33
N ASN A 187 9.58 -13.22 6.27
CA ASN A 187 10.09 -11.88 5.98
C ASN A 187 9.68 -11.48 4.58
N ILE A 188 9.18 -10.26 4.43
CA ILE A 188 8.83 -9.67 3.14
C ILE A 188 9.66 -8.40 2.97
N PHE A 189 10.34 -8.30 1.83
CA PHE A 189 11.02 -7.08 1.41
C PHE A 189 10.39 -6.59 0.11
N GLU A 190 9.79 -5.41 0.14
CA GLU A 190 9.26 -4.75 -1.04
C GLU A 190 10.12 -3.55 -1.41
N ASN A 191 10.47 -3.44 -2.69
CA ASN A 191 11.23 -2.32 -3.25
C ASN A 191 10.44 -1.72 -4.40
N LYS A 192 10.14 -0.43 -4.31
CA LYS A 192 9.42 0.34 -5.33
C LYS A 192 10.29 1.45 -5.89
N LEU A 193 10.22 1.63 -7.19
CA LEU A 193 10.67 2.83 -7.88
C LEU A 193 9.45 3.45 -8.55
N GLY A 194 9.14 4.69 -8.21
CA GLY A 194 7.97 5.37 -8.72
C GLY A 194 8.25 6.75 -9.25
N TRP A 195 7.30 7.24 -10.03
CA TRP A 195 7.18 8.60 -10.50
C TRP A 195 5.81 9.14 -10.10
N THR A 196 5.77 10.37 -9.59
CA THR A 196 4.53 11.06 -9.26
C THR A 196 4.57 12.53 -9.62
N ASN A 197 3.41 13.09 -9.95
CA ASN A 197 3.22 14.53 -10.09
C ASN A 197 2.27 15.11 -9.03
N GLY A 198 2.02 14.36 -7.96
CA GLY A 198 1.09 14.72 -6.88
C GLY A 198 -0.39 14.46 -7.21
N LYS A 199 -0.72 13.97 -8.41
CA LYS A 199 -2.07 13.54 -8.81
C LYS A 199 -2.10 12.13 -9.39
N ILE A 200 -1.06 11.79 -10.14
CA ILE A 200 -0.88 10.47 -10.73
C ILE A 200 0.39 9.89 -10.11
N ASP A 201 0.31 8.66 -9.66
CA ASP A 201 1.44 7.84 -9.20
C ASP A 201 1.60 6.66 -10.16
N VAL A 202 2.83 6.42 -10.61
CA VAL A 202 3.17 5.24 -11.40
C VAL A 202 4.40 4.62 -10.77
N ASN A 203 4.34 3.36 -10.40
CA ASN A 203 5.48 2.68 -9.80
C ASN A 203 5.65 1.26 -10.31
N ALA A 204 6.89 0.78 -10.20
CA ALA A 204 7.24 -0.62 -10.38
C ALA A 204 7.77 -1.15 -9.06
N SER A 205 7.30 -2.34 -8.67
CA SER A 205 7.65 -2.99 -7.41
C SER A 205 8.31 -4.34 -7.63
N VAL A 206 9.18 -4.71 -6.70
CA VAL A 206 9.70 -6.07 -6.54
C VAL A 206 9.51 -6.46 -5.08
N SER A 207 8.81 -7.56 -4.85
CA SER A 207 8.55 -8.08 -3.51
C SER A 207 9.17 -9.45 -3.38
N THR A 208 9.97 -9.64 -2.32
CA THR A 208 10.70 -10.88 -2.07
C THR A 208 10.29 -11.43 -0.71
N TYR A 209 9.92 -12.71 -0.70
CA TYR A 209 9.55 -13.45 0.49
C TYR A 209 10.71 -14.34 0.92
N GLU A 210 10.84 -14.54 2.23
CA GLU A 210 11.81 -15.45 2.87
C GLU A 210 13.25 -15.29 2.34
N LEU A 211 13.73 -14.05 2.21
CA LEU A 211 15.09 -13.75 1.72
C LEU A 211 15.43 -14.32 0.33
N GLY A 212 14.44 -14.54 -0.54
CA GLY A 212 14.67 -14.87 -1.95
C GLY A 212 14.05 -16.17 -2.44
N GLU A 213 13.24 -16.86 -1.63
CA GLU A 213 12.60 -18.11 -2.05
C GLU A 213 11.50 -17.81 -3.07
N ASP A 214 10.67 -16.79 -2.82
CA ASP A 214 9.68 -16.30 -3.78
C ASP A 214 9.90 -14.82 -4.12
N THR A 215 9.81 -14.47 -5.40
CA THR A 215 9.97 -13.09 -5.90
C THR A 215 8.87 -12.72 -6.88
N PHE A 216 8.20 -11.60 -6.61
CA PHE A 216 7.09 -11.07 -7.39
C PHE A 216 7.46 -9.71 -7.98
N PHE A 217 6.93 -9.42 -9.16
CA PHE A 217 7.12 -8.16 -9.87
C PHE A 217 5.77 -7.50 -10.13
N GLY A 218 5.64 -6.23 -9.79
CA GLY A 218 4.42 -5.45 -9.96
C GLY A 218 4.65 -4.14 -10.71
N VAL A 219 3.61 -3.64 -11.37
CA VAL A 219 3.51 -2.26 -11.86
C VAL A 219 2.16 -1.73 -11.44
N GLU A 220 2.15 -0.57 -10.79
CA GLU A 220 0.94 0.07 -10.28
C GLU A 220 0.75 1.45 -10.91
N LEU A 221 -0.52 1.79 -11.17
CA LEU A 221 -0.98 3.08 -11.68
C LEU A 221 -2.06 3.60 -10.74
N GLY A 222 -1.69 4.59 -9.91
CA GLY A 222 -2.57 5.19 -8.90
C GLY A 222 -3.02 6.61 -9.29
N TYR A 223 -4.24 6.95 -8.88
CA TYR A 223 -4.75 8.33 -8.91
C TYR A 223 -4.92 8.83 -7.48
N LEU A 224 -4.16 9.87 -7.11
CA LEU A 224 -4.22 10.52 -5.80
C LEU A 224 -5.21 11.69 -5.88
N PHE A 225 -6.27 11.62 -5.07
CA PHE A 225 -7.32 12.66 -4.98
C PHE A 225 -6.93 13.81 -4.06
#